data_AF-A0A4R6ZS14-F1
#
_entry.id   AF-A0A4R6ZS14-F1
#
_cell.length_a   1.000
_cell.length_b   1.000
_cell.length_c   1.000
_cell.angle_alpha   90.00
_cell.angle_beta   90.00
_cell.angle_gamma   90.00
#
_symmetry.space_group_name_H-M   'P 1'
#
loop_
_entity.id
_entity.type
_entity.pdbx_description
1 polymer ?
#
loop_
_entity_poly.entity_id
_entity_poly.type
_entity_poly.pdbx_seq_one_letter_code
_entity_poly.pdbx_strand_id
1 'polypeptide(L)'
;MVQPKPIEDVIGQALQFSLRLEDRRGELTDFDVKRLAHEISSAGNNAMVTALRDVLVGEIERDFLKLDTAAEQVFSMPARAGLFANIGNLVLFAFNPELASAMTRHAFELDSESPDLLEHLLLNAWYSGDMHLCQEIYNRMKVLQVDLDTVEHFQFEYAFSVLERSGVPISEYREAIVGLHSIIRPYVSGKLNVKVLLNFEPVNHEDGYEGIVAEVSFDGLEEELLDHLDDTLLDWSADPERVSPELSRVVTFVARDIPKRQSIREAC
;
A
#
# COMPACT_ATOMS: atom_id res chain seq x y z
N MET A 1 38.09 -5.19 -16.46
CA MET A 1 37.36 -5.80 -15.33
C MET A 1 36.27 -4.84 -14.92
N VAL A 2 35.00 -5.24 -14.99
CA VAL A 2 33.88 -4.42 -14.50
C VAL A 2 33.92 -4.48 -12.98
N GLN A 3 34.05 -3.34 -12.31
CA GLN A 3 33.98 -3.31 -10.84
C GLN A 3 32.55 -3.68 -10.40
N PRO A 4 32.39 -4.48 -9.34
CA PRO A 4 31.07 -4.76 -8.79
C PRO A 4 30.44 -3.45 -8.31
N LYS A 5 29.18 -3.22 -8.66
CA LYS A 5 28.43 -2.04 -8.21
C LYS A 5 28.27 -2.07 -6.68
N PRO A 6 28.24 -0.91 -6.01
CA PRO A 6 27.81 -0.81 -4.63
C PRO A 6 26.44 -1.48 -4.44
N ILE A 7 26.23 -2.13 -3.28
CA ILE A 7 24.97 -2.82 -2.96
C ILE A 7 23.78 -1.85 -3.03
N GLU A 8 23.96 -0.62 -2.57
CA GLU A 8 22.93 0.43 -2.62
C GLU A 8 22.48 0.75 -4.05
N ASP A 9 23.42 0.79 -5.01
CA ASP A 9 23.11 1.03 -6.42
C ASP A 9 22.32 -0.15 -7.03
N VAL A 10 22.63 -1.37 -6.61
CA VAL A 10 21.92 -2.58 -7.05
C VAL A 10 20.50 -2.58 -6.51
N ILE A 11 20.32 -2.26 -5.23
CA ILE A 11 19.01 -2.14 -4.59
C ILE A 11 18.18 -1.04 -5.25
N GLY A 12 18.77 0.14 -5.46
CA GLY A 12 18.10 1.26 -6.12
C GLY A 12 17.65 0.93 -7.54
N GLN A 13 18.51 0.28 -8.33
CA GLN A 13 18.17 -0.16 -9.69
C GLN A 13 17.04 -1.20 -9.71
N ALA A 14 17.06 -2.13 -8.76
CA ALA A 14 16.03 -3.16 -8.64
C ALA A 14 14.66 -2.59 -8.27
N LEU A 15 14.61 -1.67 -7.31
CA LEU A 15 13.39 -0.96 -6.94
C LEU A 15 12.83 -0.17 -8.13
N GLN A 16 13.69 0.57 -8.83
CA GLN A 16 13.31 1.31 -10.04
C GLN A 16 12.87 0.38 -11.18
N PHE A 17 13.42 -0.82 -11.29
CA PHE A 17 12.95 -1.78 -12.27
C PHE A 17 11.61 -2.39 -11.88
N SER A 18 11.40 -2.74 -10.61
CA SER A 18 10.10 -3.21 -10.09
C SER A 18 8.98 -2.18 -10.33
N LEU A 19 9.22 -0.90 -10.06
CA LEU A 19 8.25 0.17 -10.36
C LEU A 19 7.85 0.21 -11.85
N ARG A 20 8.83 0.06 -12.76
CA ARG A 20 8.55 -0.01 -14.21
C ARG A 20 7.79 -1.27 -14.63
N LEU A 21 7.93 -2.36 -13.88
CA LEU A 21 7.14 -3.58 -14.11
C LEU A 21 5.70 -3.36 -13.63
N GLU A 22 5.52 -2.70 -12.48
CA GLU A 22 4.19 -2.35 -11.95
C GLU A 22 3.40 -1.46 -12.93
N ASP A 23 4.05 -0.48 -13.56
CA ASP A 23 3.41 0.37 -14.58
C ASP A 23 2.92 -0.40 -15.81
N ARG A 24 3.52 -1.57 -16.07
CA ARG A 24 3.22 -2.46 -17.21
C ARG A 24 2.48 -3.72 -16.76
N ARG A 25 1.95 -3.73 -15.54
CA ARG A 25 1.17 -4.85 -15.01
C ARG A 25 -0.01 -5.13 -15.96
N GLY A 26 -0.18 -6.40 -16.34
CA GLY A 26 -1.08 -6.81 -17.44
C GLY A 26 -0.35 -7.32 -18.69
N GLU A 27 0.88 -6.86 -18.92
CA GLU A 27 1.74 -7.29 -20.03
C GLU A 27 2.99 -8.06 -19.57
N LEU A 28 3.05 -8.40 -18.29
CA LEU A 28 4.23 -9.02 -17.69
C LEU A 28 4.39 -10.46 -18.15
N THR A 29 5.65 -10.85 -18.34
CA THR A 29 6.04 -12.21 -18.72
C THR A 29 6.95 -12.84 -17.68
N ASP A 30 7.06 -14.17 -17.68
CA ASP A 30 8.05 -14.89 -16.88
C ASP A 30 9.50 -14.40 -17.11
N PHE A 31 9.77 -13.84 -18.29
CA PHE A 31 11.08 -13.26 -18.59
C PHE A 31 11.34 -11.99 -17.76
N ASP A 32 10.33 -11.14 -17.57
CA ASP A 32 10.46 -9.92 -16.76
C ASP A 32 10.76 -10.26 -15.30
N VAL A 33 10.08 -11.27 -14.75
CA VAL A 33 10.32 -11.77 -13.38
C VAL A 33 11.73 -12.33 -13.24
N LYS A 34 12.17 -13.18 -14.19
CA LYS A 34 13.55 -13.72 -14.19
C LYS A 34 14.60 -12.62 -14.32
N ARG A 35 14.31 -11.59 -15.11
CA ARG A 35 15.18 -10.44 -15.27
C ARG A 35 15.30 -9.64 -13.97
N LEU A 36 14.19 -9.38 -13.28
CA LEU A 36 14.19 -8.71 -11.97
C LEU A 36 15.04 -9.49 -10.95
N ALA A 37 14.83 -10.81 -10.88
CA ALA A 37 15.62 -11.68 -10.01
C ALA A 37 17.13 -11.63 -10.34
N HIS A 38 17.47 -11.56 -11.64
CA HIS A 38 18.86 -11.48 -12.09
C HIS A 38 19.52 -10.12 -11.80
N GLU A 39 18.80 -9.01 -12.00
CA GLU A 39 19.33 -7.66 -11.75
C GLU A 39 19.79 -7.53 -10.28
N ILE A 40 19.01 -8.06 -9.34
CA ILE A 40 19.33 -8.06 -7.90
C ILE A 40 20.47 -9.02 -7.56
N SER A 41 20.46 -10.21 -8.16
CA SER A 41 21.45 -11.27 -7.85
C SER A 41 22.88 -10.93 -8.31
N SER A 42 23.07 -9.87 -9.09
CA SER A 42 24.37 -9.42 -9.58
C SER A 42 25.35 -8.97 -8.46
N ALA A 43 24.85 -8.70 -7.26
CA ALA A 43 25.66 -8.32 -6.09
C ALA A 43 26.23 -9.51 -5.28
N GLY A 44 25.98 -10.77 -5.68
CA GLY A 44 26.50 -11.97 -5.01
C GLY A 44 25.68 -12.42 -3.78
N ASN A 45 26.28 -13.24 -2.91
CA ASN A 45 25.60 -13.91 -1.77
C ASN A 45 25.39 -12.99 -0.54
N ASN A 46 24.89 -11.78 -0.74
CA ASN A 46 24.51 -10.90 0.36
C ASN A 46 23.08 -11.24 0.86
N ALA A 47 22.89 -11.35 2.18
CA ALA A 47 21.61 -11.74 2.78
C ALA A 47 20.49 -10.72 2.53
N MET A 48 20.79 -9.42 2.66
CA MET A 48 19.86 -8.32 2.36
C MET A 48 19.45 -8.35 0.89
N VAL A 49 20.41 -8.53 -0.02
CA VAL A 49 20.13 -8.65 -1.46
C VAL A 49 19.24 -9.85 -1.76
N THR A 50 19.47 -10.98 -1.08
CA THR A 50 18.66 -12.19 -1.25
C THR A 50 17.22 -11.97 -0.76
N ALA A 51 17.05 -11.38 0.43
CA ALA A 51 15.74 -11.08 0.98
C ALA A 51 14.99 -10.05 0.12
N LEU A 52 15.67 -8.99 -0.34
CA LEU A 52 15.09 -7.99 -1.24
C LEU A 52 14.67 -8.59 -2.59
N ARG A 53 15.46 -9.53 -3.13
CA ARG A 53 15.05 -10.27 -4.32
C ARG A 53 13.73 -10.99 -4.08
N ASP A 54 13.60 -11.67 -2.96
CA ASP A 54 12.41 -12.46 -2.67
C ASP A 54 11.20 -11.58 -2.35
N VAL A 55 11.39 -10.39 -1.75
CA VAL A 55 10.35 -9.34 -1.64
C VAL A 55 9.88 -8.89 -3.02
N LEU A 56 10.80 -8.41 -3.88
CA LEU A 56 10.45 -7.81 -5.16
C LEU A 56 9.86 -8.84 -6.14
N VAL A 57 10.41 -10.05 -6.14
CA VAL A 57 9.87 -11.14 -6.97
C VAL A 57 8.53 -11.60 -6.40
N GLY A 58 8.39 -11.77 -5.09
CA GLY A 58 7.13 -12.15 -4.45
C GLY A 58 6.01 -11.13 -4.69
N GLU A 59 6.36 -9.84 -4.74
CA GLU A 59 5.41 -8.76 -5.04
C GLU A 59 4.88 -8.87 -6.47
N ILE A 60 5.78 -8.97 -7.45
CA ILE A 60 5.41 -9.11 -8.87
C ILE A 60 4.63 -10.41 -9.09
N GLU A 61 5.08 -11.51 -8.50
CA GLU A 61 4.45 -12.83 -8.56
C GLU A 61 3.10 -12.88 -7.84
N ARG A 62 2.82 -11.90 -6.97
CA ARG A 62 1.76 -11.97 -5.94
C ARG A 62 1.84 -13.27 -5.13
N ASP A 63 3.07 -13.73 -4.87
CA ASP A 63 3.42 -14.74 -3.87
C ASP A 63 3.62 -14.04 -2.54
N PHE A 64 2.48 -13.77 -1.93
CA PHE A 64 2.32 -13.01 -0.71
C PHE A 64 3.00 -13.61 0.51
N LEU A 65 3.04 -14.94 0.62
CA LEU A 65 3.73 -15.62 1.71
C LEU A 65 5.25 -15.45 1.60
N LYS A 66 5.79 -15.62 0.39
CA LYS A 66 7.20 -15.39 0.10
C LYS A 66 7.60 -13.95 0.35
N LEU A 67 6.77 -13.00 -0.09
CA LEU A 67 6.97 -11.57 0.16
C LEU A 67 7.01 -11.27 1.65
N ASP A 68 5.97 -11.66 2.41
CA ASP A 68 5.88 -11.36 3.84
C ASP A 68 7.09 -11.93 4.59
N THR A 69 7.43 -13.20 4.33
CA THR A 69 8.58 -13.88 4.95
C THR A 69 9.88 -13.14 4.66
N ALA A 70 10.10 -12.71 3.42
CA ALA A 70 11.30 -11.99 3.02
C ALA A 70 11.32 -10.55 3.57
N ALA A 71 10.17 -9.90 3.66
CA ALA A 71 10.01 -8.57 4.21
C ALA A 71 10.33 -8.56 5.72
N GLU A 72 9.85 -9.54 6.49
CA GLU A 72 10.21 -9.74 7.90
C GLU A 72 11.71 -9.99 8.08
N GLN A 73 12.34 -10.74 7.17
CA GLN A 73 13.80 -10.92 7.18
C GLN A 73 14.50 -9.58 6.98
N VAL A 74 14.09 -8.76 6.01
CA VAL A 74 14.66 -7.41 5.84
C VAL A 74 14.43 -6.55 7.08
N PHE A 75 13.24 -6.60 7.68
CA PHE A 75 12.91 -5.87 8.90
C PHE A 75 13.88 -6.17 10.06
N SER A 76 14.37 -7.41 10.14
CA SER A 76 15.33 -7.85 11.15
C SER A 76 16.79 -7.45 10.87
N MET A 77 17.10 -6.88 9.70
CA MET A 77 18.45 -6.53 9.27
C MET A 77 18.71 -5.03 9.37
N PRO A 78 19.95 -4.59 9.65
CA PRO A 78 20.29 -3.16 9.62
C PRO A 78 20.14 -2.57 8.21
N ALA A 79 19.33 -1.52 8.07
CA ALA A 79 19.16 -0.77 6.83
C ALA A 79 18.85 0.71 7.09
N ARG A 80 18.82 1.51 6.01
CA ARG A 80 18.41 2.93 6.07
C ARG A 80 16.89 3.05 6.09
N ALA A 81 16.38 4.12 6.70
CA ALA A 81 14.96 4.44 6.78
C ALA A 81 14.24 4.35 5.41
N GLY A 82 14.85 4.92 4.36
CA GLY A 82 14.28 4.88 3.01
C GLY A 82 14.09 3.45 2.44
N LEU A 83 14.89 2.47 2.86
CA LEU A 83 14.66 1.08 2.45
C LEU A 83 13.40 0.50 3.11
N PHE A 84 13.24 0.72 4.41
CA PHE A 84 12.04 0.29 5.14
C PHE A 84 10.77 0.99 4.65
N ALA A 85 10.85 2.27 4.28
CA ALA A 85 9.74 2.99 3.67
C ALA A 85 9.31 2.36 2.33
N ASN A 86 10.28 2.06 1.46
CA ASN A 86 10.02 1.43 0.17
C ASN A 86 9.43 0.01 0.31
N ILE A 87 10.00 -0.82 1.20
CA ILE A 87 9.46 -2.17 1.43
C ILE A 87 8.11 -2.11 2.12
N GLY A 88 7.92 -1.19 3.08
CA GLY A 88 6.63 -0.97 3.73
C GLY A 88 5.53 -0.66 2.71
N ASN A 89 5.85 0.13 1.68
CA ASN A 89 4.93 0.40 0.57
C ASN A 89 4.63 -0.87 -0.26
N LEU A 90 5.65 -1.66 -0.61
CA LEU A 90 5.44 -2.94 -1.33
C LEU A 90 4.59 -3.92 -0.52
N VAL A 91 4.84 -4.01 0.79
CA VAL A 91 4.10 -4.85 1.73
C VAL A 91 2.64 -4.38 1.87
N LEU A 92 2.42 -3.07 1.87
CA LEU A 92 1.08 -2.49 1.84
C LEU A 92 0.31 -2.88 0.58
N PHE A 93 0.92 -2.74 -0.60
CA PHE A 93 0.32 -3.17 -1.87
C PHE A 93 0.21 -4.69 -2.04
N ALA A 94 0.95 -5.45 -1.23
CA ALA A 94 0.79 -6.88 -1.04
C ALA A 94 -0.27 -7.26 0.02
N PHE A 95 -1.07 -6.29 0.47
CA PHE A 95 -2.16 -6.45 1.43
C PHE A 95 -1.73 -6.99 2.79
N ASN A 96 -0.61 -6.50 3.29
CA ASN A 96 -0.17 -6.72 4.68
C ASN A 96 -0.02 -5.39 5.42
N PRO A 97 -1.13 -4.71 5.75
CA PRO A 97 -1.10 -3.39 6.37
C PRO A 97 -0.40 -3.38 7.73
N GLU A 98 -0.40 -4.49 8.47
CA GLU A 98 0.27 -4.59 9.77
C GLU A 98 1.79 -4.53 9.65
N LEU A 99 2.38 -5.36 8.77
CA LEU A 99 3.82 -5.33 8.52
C LEU A 99 4.24 -4.01 7.86
N ALA A 100 3.40 -3.45 6.97
CA ALA A 100 3.63 -2.14 6.38
C ALA A 100 3.68 -1.02 7.44
N SER A 101 2.72 -1.00 8.37
CA SER A 101 2.69 -0.08 9.51
C SER A 101 3.94 -0.25 10.38
N ALA A 102 4.35 -1.48 10.71
CA ALA A 102 5.55 -1.75 11.51
C ALA A 102 6.83 -1.25 10.81
N MET A 103 6.97 -1.48 9.51
CA MET A 103 8.10 -0.97 8.72
C MET A 103 8.10 0.56 8.63
N THR A 104 6.92 1.16 8.44
CA THR A 104 6.75 2.61 8.38
C THR A 104 7.11 3.26 9.71
N ARG A 105 6.67 2.68 10.82
CA ARG A 105 7.05 3.12 12.17
C ARG A 105 8.57 3.06 12.36
N HIS A 106 9.19 1.94 12.01
CA HIS A 106 10.63 1.78 12.15
C HIS A 106 11.41 2.77 11.27
N ALA A 107 10.96 3.01 10.05
CA ALA A 107 11.54 4.02 9.16
C ALA A 107 11.47 5.43 9.78
N PHE A 108 10.31 5.82 10.34
CA PHE A 108 10.12 7.09 11.02
C PHE A 108 11.05 7.25 12.24
N GLU A 109 11.24 6.19 13.02
CA GLU A 109 12.14 6.19 14.18
C GLU A 109 13.62 6.33 13.78
N LEU A 110 14.00 5.82 12.62
CA LEU A 110 15.35 5.95 12.09
C LEU A 110 15.63 7.32 11.48
N ASP A 111 14.64 7.92 10.81
CA ASP A 111 14.74 9.25 10.21
C ASP A 111 13.36 9.93 10.17
N SER A 112 13.17 10.91 11.04
CA SER A 112 11.98 11.77 11.10
C SER A 112 12.30 13.23 10.75
N GLU A 113 13.46 13.48 10.14
CA GLU A 113 13.94 14.82 9.81
C GLU A 113 13.90 15.10 8.31
N SER A 114 13.71 14.08 7.48
CA SER A 114 13.66 14.18 6.02
C SER A 114 12.23 14.40 5.50
N PRO A 115 11.86 15.59 4.99
CA PRO A 115 10.51 15.87 4.47
C PRO A 115 10.03 14.89 3.40
N ASP A 116 10.87 14.61 2.39
CA ASP A 116 10.57 13.70 1.29
C ASP A 116 10.25 12.28 1.80
N LEU A 117 10.90 11.86 2.88
CA LEU A 117 10.61 10.57 3.50
C LEU A 117 9.28 10.60 4.25
N LEU A 118 9.00 11.67 4.99
CA LEU A 118 7.78 11.80 5.79
C LEU A 118 6.51 11.76 4.93
N GLU A 119 6.52 12.35 3.74
CA GLU A 119 5.40 12.26 2.79
C GLU A 119 5.09 10.80 2.42
N HIS A 120 6.11 10.02 2.06
CA HIS A 120 5.93 8.60 1.76
C HIS A 120 5.47 7.79 2.98
N LEU A 121 6.02 8.07 4.16
CA LEU A 121 5.63 7.38 5.39
C LEU A 121 4.18 7.69 5.78
N LEU A 122 3.72 8.92 5.55
CA LEU A 122 2.35 9.33 5.83
C LEU A 122 1.36 8.56 4.96
N LEU A 123 1.65 8.42 3.66
CA LEU A 123 0.83 7.62 2.75
C LEU A 123 0.78 6.15 3.16
N ASN A 124 1.93 5.54 3.49
CA ASN A 124 1.97 4.16 3.97
C ASN A 124 1.12 3.98 5.25
N ALA A 125 1.27 4.92 6.20
CA ALA A 125 0.50 4.90 7.45
C ALA A 125 -1.01 5.02 7.16
N TRP A 126 -1.40 5.94 6.27
CA TRP A 126 -2.79 6.19 5.90
C TRP A 126 -3.47 4.94 5.33
N TYR A 127 -2.87 4.35 4.29
CA TYR A 127 -3.43 3.16 3.65
C TYR A 127 -3.32 1.88 4.50
N SER A 128 -2.48 1.88 5.53
CA SER A 128 -2.44 0.82 6.55
C SER A 128 -3.51 0.98 7.65
N GLY A 129 -4.22 2.11 7.68
CA GLY A 129 -5.20 2.45 8.72
C GLY A 129 -4.59 2.89 10.04
N ASP A 130 -3.27 3.15 10.11
CA ASP A 130 -2.59 3.56 11.33
C ASP A 130 -2.69 5.08 11.57
N MET A 131 -3.87 5.54 11.99
CA MET A 131 -4.15 6.96 12.18
C MET A 131 -3.29 7.62 13.26
N HIS A 132 -2.83 6.85 14.27
CA HIS A 132 -1.90 7.37 15.27
C HIS A 132 -0.55 7.70 14.63
N LEU A 133 -0.02 6.78 13.82
CA LEU A 133 1.21 7.00 13.06
C LEU A 133 1.06 8.17 12.07
N CYS A 134 -0.08 8.29 11.37
CA CYS A 134 -0.37 9.44 10.51
C CYS A 134 -0.26 10.75 11.28
N GLN A 135 -0.92 10.84 12.43
CA GLN A 135 -0.92 12.05 13.26
C GLN A 135 0.49 12.41 13.75
N GLU A 136 1.30 11.43 14.16
CA GLU A 136 2.68 11.64 14.57
C GLU A 136 3.55 12.18 13.44
N ILE A 137 3.49 11.55 12.27
CA ILE A 137 4.25 11.95 11.08
C ILE A 137 3.84 13.37 10.66
N TYR A 138 2.55 13.62 10.58
CA TYR A 138 2.05 14.92 10.17
C TYR A 138 2.40 16.03 11.16
N ASN A 139 2.32 15.77 12.47
CA ASN A 139 2.79 16.71 13.49
C ASN A 139 4.30 17.01 13.31
N ARG A 140 5.10 16.01 12.95
CA ARG A 140 6.52 16.20 12.62
C ARG A 140 6.69 17.08 11.39
N MET A 141 5.93 16.85 10.32
CA MET A 141 5.95 17.68 9.11
C MET A 141 5.60 19.14 9.41
N LYS A 142 4.60 19.40 10.27
CA LYS A 142 4.27 20.74 10.78
C LYS A 142 5.45 21.40 11.49
N VAL A 143 6.16 20.66 12.36
CA VAL A 143 7.35 21.18 13.06
C VAL A 143 8.47 21.54 12.09
N LEU A 144 8.63 20.75 11.02
CA LEU A 144 9.62 20.98 9.96
C LEU A 144 9.19 22.04 8.93
N GLN A 145 7.97 22.59 9.06
CA GLN A 145 7.41 23.57 8.12
C GLN A 145 7.35 23.05 6.68
N VAL A 146 7.08 21.75 6.51
CA VAL A 146 6.79 21.18 5.19
C VAL A 146 5.51 21.84 4.65
N ASP A 147 5.45 22.05 3.33
CA ASP A 147 4.24 22.53 2.68
C ASP A 147 3.18 21.42 2.74
N LEU A 148 2.07 21.70 3.42
CA LEU A 148 1.01 20.73 3.66
C LEU A 148 -0.19 20.93 2.72
N ASP A 149 -0.08 21.83 1.73
CA ASP A 149 -1.20 22.17 0.84
C ASP A 149 -1.52 21.08 -0.21
N THR A 150 -0.93 19.88 -0.09
CA THR A 150 -1.26 18.74 -0.94
C THR A 150 -2.59 18.09 -0.54
N VAL A 151 -3.32 17.54 -1.51
CA VAL A 151 -4.68 17.00 -1.32
C VAL A 151 -4.68 15.85 -0.31
N GLU A 152 -3.63 15.03 -0.34
CA GLU A 152 -3.48 13.85 0.52
C GLU A 152 -3.39 14.23 2.00
N HIS A 153 -2.80 15.39 2.34
CA HIS A 153 -2.74 15.86 3.71
C HIS A 153 -4.10 16.25 4.27
N PHE A 154 -4.92 16.92 3.46
CA PHE A 154 -6.27 17.31 3.87
C PHE A 154 -7.19 16.10 4.08
N GLN A 155 -6.98 15.03 3.31
CA GLN A 155 -7.79 13.81 3.39
C GLN A 155 -7.64 13.11 4.75
N PHE A 156 -6.42 12.92 5.27
CA PHE A 156 -6.29 12.19 6.54
C PHE A 156 -6.75 13.02 7.76
N GLU A 157 -6.52 14.34 7.81
CA GLU A 157 -7.05 15.20 8.90
C GLU A 157 -8.58 15.19 8.89
N TYR A 158 -9.19 15.29 7.70
CA TYR A 158 -10.64 15.27 7.59
C TYR A 158 -11.21 13.90 7.98
N ALA A 159 -10.60 12.80 7.53
CA ALA A 159 -10.98 11.43 7.95
C ALA A 159 -10.89 11.23 9.46
N PHE A 160 -9.82 11.72 10.11
CA PHE A 160 -9.68 11.67 11.57
C PHE A 160 -10.85 12.39 12.26
N SER A 161 -11.21 13.59 11.79
CA SER A 161 -12.33 14.36 12.33
C SER A 161 -13.68 13.68 12.14
N VAL A 162 -13.87 12.92 11.06
CA VAL A 162 -15.09 12.16 10.78
C VAL A 162 -15.23 10.98 11.75
N LEU A 163 -14.13 10.25 12.01
CA LEU A 163 -14.11 9.15 12.99
C LEU A 163 -14.37 9.66 14.41
N GLU A 164 -13.70 10.75 14.82
CA GLU A 164 -13.85 11.35 16.14
C GLU A 164 -15.29 11.83 16.40
N ARG A 165 -15.87 12.57 15.45
CA ARG A 165 -17.25 13.07 15.57
C ARG A 165 -18.29 11.95 15.62
N SER A 166 -18.01 10.85 14.94
CA SER A 166 -18.87 9.67 14.91
C SER A 166 -18.69 8.75 16.12
N GLY A 167 -17.71 9.05 16.99
CA GLY A 167 -17.42 8.24 18.18
C GLY A 167 -16.80 6.89 17.87
N VAL A 168 -16.23 6.71 16.68
CA VAL A 168 -15.59 5.46 16.24
C VAL A 168 -14.14 5.45 16.74
N PRO A 169 -13.73 4.44 17.53
CA PRO A 169 -12.34 4.31 17.94
C PRO A 169 -11.41 4.08 16.74
N ILE A 170 -10.25 4.74 16.75
CA ILE A 170 -9.20 4.56 15.73
C ILE A 170 -8.78 3.09 15.57
N SER A 171 -8.77 2.34 16.68
CA SER A 171 -8.45 0.91 16.66
C SER A 171 -9.46 0.10 15.85
N GLU A 172 -10.76 0.42 15.93
CA GLU A 172 -11.80 -0.25 15.14
C GLU A 172 -11.63 0.05 13.64
N TYR A 173 -11.32 1.31 13.30
CA TYR A 173 -11.00 1.68 11.92
C TYR A 173 -9.80 0.89 11.39
N ARG A 174 -8.71 0.82 12.16
CA ARG A 174 -7.51 0.04 11.81
C ARG A 174 -7.84 -1.43 11.59
N GLU A 175 -8.57 -2.06 12.50
CA GLU A 175 -8.99 -3.46 12.39
C GLU A 175 -9.81 -3.72 11.12
N ALA A 176 -10.70 -2.79 10.75
CA ALA A 176 -11.46 -2.89 9.52
C ALA A 176 -10.60 -2.74 8.27
N ILE A 177 -9.61 -1.84 8.26
CA ILE A 177 -8.64 -1.77 7.15
C ILE A 177 -7.84 -3.08 7.03
N VAL A 178 -7.39 -3.67 8.15
CA VAL A 178 -6.74 -5.00 8.12
C VAL A 178 -7.68 -6.07 7.55
N GLY A 179 -8.96 -6.05 7.95
CA GLY A 179 -9.99 -6.95 7.42
C GLY A 179 -10.21 -6.81 5.91
N LEU A 180 -10.33 -5.56 5.42
CA LEU A 180 -10.45 -5.24 3.99
C LEU A 180 -9.28 -5.83 3.20
N HIS A 181 -8.05 -5.55 3.62
CA HIS A 181 -6.84 -6.09 2.97
C HIS A 181 -6.84 -7.62 2.97
N SER A 182 -7.22 -8.25 4.09
CA SER A 182 -7.31 -9.71 4.22
C SER A 182 -8.35 -10.33 3.28
N ILE A 183 -9.45 -9.63 3.00
CA ILE A 183 -10.50 -10.08 2.07
C ILE A 183 -10.02 -9.99 0.61
N ILE A 184 -9.32 -8.91 0.25
CA ILE A 184 -8.87 -8.69 -1.14
C ILE A 184 -7.75 -9.64 -1.52
N ARG A 185 -6.84 -9.91 -0.57
CA ARG A 185 -5.58 -10.64 -0.83
C ARG A 185 -5.78 -11.98 -1.58
N PRO A 186 -6.73 -12.86 -1.22
CA PRO A 186 -6.97 -14.10 -1.97
C PRO A 186 -7.41 -13.91 -3.43
N TYR A 187 -8.17 -12.84 -3.73
CA TYR A 187 -8.69 -12.59 -5.08
C TYR A 187 -7.60 -12.27 -6.09
N VAL A 188 -6.48 -11.72 -5.62
CA VAL A 188 -5.37 -11.29 -6.46
C VAL A 188 -4.13 -12.16 -6.31
N SER A 189 -4.08 -13.08 -5.35
CA SER A 189 -2.96 -13.99 -5.14
C SER A 189 -2.60 -14.75 -6.42
N GLY A 190 -1.33 -14.74 -6.81
CA GLY A 190 -0.83 -15.36 -8.04
C GLY A 190 -1.28 -14.72 -9.37
N LYS A 191 -2.08 -13.64 -9.34
CA LYS A 191 -2.55 -12.95 -10.55
C LYS A 191 -1.59 -11.83 -10.95
N LEU A 192 -0.56 -12.18 -11.72
CA LEU A 192 0.46 -11.24 -12.22
C LEU A 192 -0.12 -9.99 -12.89
N ASN A 193 -1.23 -10.16 -13.61
CA ASN A 193 -1.78 -9.18 -14.55
C ASN A 193 -2.87 -8.28 -13.96
N VAL A 194 -3.23 -8.44 -12.70
CA VAL A 194 -4.25 -7.59 -12.07
C VAL A 194 -3.55 -6.39 -11.45
N LYS A 195 -3.90 -5.16 -11.84
CA LYS A 195 -3.47 -3.95 -11.12
C LYS A 195 -4.48 -3.63 -10.03
N VAL A 196 -4.00 -3.10 -8.91
CA VAL A 196 -4.85 -2.67 -7.78
C VAL A 196 -4.47 -1.24 -7.42
N LEU A 197 -5.49 -0.40 -7.21
CA LEU A 197 -5.36 0.92 -6.63
C LEU A 197 -6.19 0.98 -5.35
N LEU A 198 -5.60 1.55 -4.30
CA LEU A 198 -6.30 1.86 -3.05
C LEU A 198 -6.63 3.34 -3.05
N ASN A 199 -7.88 3.68 -2.75
CA ASN A 199 -8.30 5.06 -2.62
C ASN A 199 -9.20 5.21 -1.38
N PHE A 200 -8.66 5.81 -0.32
CA PHE A 200 -9.38 6.05 0.92
C PHE A 200 -9.67 7.54 1.00
N GLU A 201 -10.92 7.94 0.80
CA GLU A 201 -11.29 9.34 0.71
C GLU A 201 -12.40 9.68 1.71
N PRO A 202 -12.21 10.70 2.56
CA PRO A 202 -13.33 11.25 3.30
C PRO A 202 -14.27 12.02 2.35
N VAL A 203 -15.56 11.78 2.47
CA VAL A 203 -16.61 12.39 1.63
C VAL A 203 -17.53 13.27 2.46
N ASN A 204 -18.06 14.31 1.83
CA ASN A 204 -19.15 15.14 2.35
C ASN A 204 -20.22 15.25 1.28
N HIS A 205 -21.40 14.70 1.54
CA HIS A 205 -22.52 14.73 0.60
C HIS A 205 -23.45 15.92 0.88
N GLU A 206 -24.19 16.34 -0.14
CA GLU A 206 -25.10 17.51 -0.05
C GLU A 206 -26.22 17.33 0.98
N ASP A 207 -26.55 16.09 1.35
CA ASP A 207 -27.51 15.75 2.39
C ASP A 207 -26.95 15.87 3.82
N GLY A 208 -25.67 16.25 3.95
CA GLY A 208 -24.95 16.40 5.20
C GLY A 208 -24.33 15.10 5.72
N TYR A 209 -24.35 14.02 4.95
CA TYR A 209 -23.57 12.83 5.29
C TYR A 209 -22.07 13.09 5.17
N GLU A 210 -21.34 12.75 6.22
CA GLU A 210 -19.88 12.74 6.24
C GLU A 210 -19.40 11.33 6.54
N GLY A 211 -18.48 10.82 5.74
CA GLY A 211 -17.97 9.46 5.85
C GLY A 211 -16.61 9.28 5.21
N ILE A 212 -16.14 8.04 5.16
CA ILE A 212 -14.90 7.63 4.50
C ILE A 212 -15.27 6.53 3.50
N VAL A 213 -14.90 6.72 2.24
CA VAL A 213 -15.02 5.69 1.21
C VAL A 213 -13.67 5.02 1.08
N ALA A 214 -13.59 3.75 1.46
CA ALA A 214 -12.45 2.88 1.20
C ALA A 214 -12.70 2.12 -0.11
N GLU A 215 -12.27 2.73 -1.21
CA GLU A 215 -12.39 2.15 -2.55
C GLU A 215 -11.14 1.34 -2.90
N VAL A 216 -11.36 0.15 -3.43
CA VAL A 216 -10.31 -0.67 -4.05
C VAL A 216 -10.67 -0.92 -5.50
N SER A 217 -9.83 -0.42 -6.38
CA SER A 217 -10.06 -0.44 -7.82
C SER A 217 -9.11 -1.44 -8.49
N PHE A 218 -9.65 -2.25 -9.40
CA PHE A 218 -8.93 -3.34 -10.08
C PHE A 218 -8.88 -3.10 -11.60
N ASP A 219 -7.75 -3.40 -12.24
CA ASP A 219 -7.66 -3.51 -13.71
C ASP A 219 -7.23 -4.95 -14.03
N GLY A 220 -8.01 -5.63 -14.88
CA GLY A 220 -7.75 -7.01 -15.29
C GLY A 220 -8.29 -8.10 -14.34
N LEU A 221 -9.07 -7.74 -13.30
CA LEU A 221 -9.85 -8.71 -12.53
C LEU A 221 -11.11 -9.09 -13.34
N GLU A 222 -11.45 -10.37 -13.36
CA GLU A 222 -12.64 -10.88 -14.06
C GLU A 222 -13.91 -10.34 -13.40
N GLU A 223 -14.91 -9.95 -14.19
CA GLU A 223 -16.18 -9.35 -13.72
C GLU A 223 -16.87 -10.22 -12.65
N GLU A 224 -16.94 -11.55 -12.87
CA GLU A 224 -17.51 -12.48 -11.89
C GLU A 224 -16.74 -12.50 -10.55
N LEU A 225 -15.42 -12.30 -10.57
CA LEU A 225 -14.61 -12.21 -9.35
C LEU A 225 -14.77 -10.86 -8.65
N LEU A 226 -14.98 -9.79 -9.43
CA LEU A 226 -15.25 -8.46 -8.88
C LEU A 226 -16.62 -8.42 -8.21
N ASP A 227 -17.66 -8.97 -8.85
CA ASP A 227 -19.00 -9.11 -8.26
C ASP A 227 -18.95 -9.93 -6.97
N HIS A 228 -18.22 -11.06 -6.99
CA HIS A 228 -18.07 -11.89 -5.80
C HIS A 228 -17.33 -11.18 -4.66
N LEU A 229 -16.32 -10.35 -4.99
CA LEU A 229 -15.63 -9.52 -4.01
C LEU A 229 -16.56 -8.46 -3.43
N ASP A 230 -17.38 -7.80 -4.26
CA ASP A 230 -18.34 -6.79 -3.80
C ASP A 230 -19.38 -7.40 -2.85
N ASP A 231 -19.96 -8.55 -3.20
CA ASP A 231 -20.85 -9.32 -2.32
C ASP A 231 -20.15 -9.69 -1.00
N THR A 232 -18.89 -10.13 -1.07
CA THR A 232 -18.10 -10.48 0.12
C THR A 232 -17.86 -9.28 1.03
N LEU A 233 -17.56 -8.11 0.46
CA LEU A 233 -17.36 -6.87 1.21
C LEU A 233 -18.67 -6.36 1.83
N LEU A 234 -19.79 -6.49 1.12
CA LEU A 234 -21.11 -6.16 1.62
C LEU A 234 -21.49 -7.05 2.82
N ASP A 235 -21.37 -8.37 2.67
CA ASP A 235 -21.65 -9.33 3.74
C ASP A 235 -20.74 -9.11 4.95
N TRP A 236 -19.44 -8.86 4.70
CA TRP A 236 -18.47 -8.60 5.75
C TRP A 236 -18.74 -7.30 6.51
N SER A 237 -19.05 -6.21 5.80
CA SER A 237 -19.33 -4.90 6.41
C SER A 237 -20.67 -4.84 7.14
N ALA A 238 -21.60 -5.75 6.78
CA ALA A 238 -22.87 -5.92 7.47
C ALA A 238 -22.79 -6.84 8.72
N ASP A 239 -21.69 -7.59 8.90
CA ASP A 239 -21.50 -8.50 10.04
C ASP A 239 -21.06 -7.74 11.30
N PRO A 240 -21.94 -7.58 12.32
CA PRO A 240 -21.65 -6.81 13.52
C PRO A 240 -20.58 -7.45 14.42
N GLU A 241 -20.24 -8.72 14.22
CA GLU A 241 -19.12 -9.36 14.91
C GLU A 241 -17.77 -8.98 14.32
N ARG A 242 -17.75 -8.41 13.10
CA ARG A 242 -16.54 -8.03 12.37
C ARG A 242 -16.38 -6.53 12.22
N VAL A 243 -17.48 -5.82 11.97
CA VAL A 243 -17.50 -4.37 11.78
C VAL A 243 -18.60 -3.79 12.66
N SER A 244 -18.24 -2.89 13.57
CA SER A 244 -19.22 -2.28 14.47
C SER A 244 -20.29 -1.51 13.68
N PRO A 245 -21.55 -1.48 14.14
CA PRO A 245 -22.62 -0.70 13.51
C PRO A 245 -22.30 0.80 13.40
N GLU A 246 -21.51 1.33 14.32
CA GLU A 246 -21.02 2.70 14.29
C GLU A 246 -20.02 2.91 13.16
N LEU A 247 -19.07 2.00 12.97
CA LEU A 247 -18.11 2.06 11.87
C LEU A 247 -18.77 1.88 10.50
N SER A 248 -19.70 0.94 10.35
CA SER A 248 -20.39 0.69 9.06
C SER A 248 -21.26 1.86 8.58
N ARG A 249 -21.67 2.75 9.50
CA ARG A 249 -22.39 3.99 9.16
C ARG A 249 -21.49 5.09 8.62
N VAL A 250 -20.19 4.98 8.83
CA VAL A 250 -19.23 6.07 8.57
C VAL A 250 -18.25 5.66 7.50
N VAL A 251 -17.88 4.38 7.44
CA VAL A 251 -16.93 3.83 6.48
C VAL A 251 -17.64 2.91 5.50
N THR A 252 -17.53 3.23 4.21
CA THR A 252 -18.07 2.43 3.13
C THR A 252 -16.93 1.75 2.39
N PHE A 253 -17.01 0.43 2.25
CA PHE A 253 -16.06 -0.37 1.49
C PHE A 253 -16.62 -0.66 0.12
N VAL A 254 -15.85 -0.42 -0.94
CA VAL A 254 -16.31 -0.61 -2.32
C VAL A 254 -15.20 -1.22 -3.16
N ALA A 255 -15.55 -2.23 -3.97
CA ALA A 255 -14.70 -2.74 -5.03
C ALA A 255 -15.15 -2.17 -6.39
N ARG A 256 -14.24 -1.69 -7.23
CA ARG A 256 -14.57 -1.15 -8.55
C ARG A 256 -13.62 -1.61 -9.64
N ASP A 257 -14.09 -1.54 -10.88
CA ASP A 257 -13.23 -1.61 -12.06
C ASP A 257 -12.52 -0.26 -12.23
N ILE A 258 -11.22 -0.28 -12.52
CA ILE A 258 -10.50 0.92 -12.93
C ILE A 258 -11.10 1.31 -14.28
N PRO A 259 -11.69 2.51 -14.43
CA PRO A 259 -12.26 2.91 -15.70
C PRO A 259 -11.18 2.76 -16.77
N LYS A 260 -11.41 1.86 -17.76
CA LYS A 260 -10.54 1.77 -18.92
C LYS A 260 -10.38 3.19 -19.42
N ARG A 261 -9.17 3.75 -19.34
CA ARG A 261 -8.88 5.01 -20.01
C ARG A 261 -9.34 4.79 -21.45
N GLN A 262 -10.47 5.38 -21.83
CA GLN A 262 -10.76 5.56 -23.24
C GLN A 262 -9.50 6.21 -23.76
N SER A 263 -8.77 5.49 -24.61
CA SER A 263 -7.65 6.07 -25.31
C SER A 263 -8.18 7.35 -25.92
N ILE A 264 -7.74 8.50 -25.42
CA ILE A 264 -7.86 9.77 -26.14
C ILE A 264 -6.90 9.63 -27.32
N ARG A 265 -7.37 8.85 -28.28
CA ARG A 265 -6.94 8.70 -29.66
C ARG A 265 -8.25 8.59 -30.41
N GLU A 266 -8.96 9.71 -30.46
CA GLU A 266 -9.87 10.16 -31.51
C GLU A 266 -10.68 11.35 -31.00
N ALA A 267 -10.10 12.55 -31.11
CA ALA A 267 -10.76 13.77 -31.58
C ALA A 267 -9.76 14.94 -31.55
N CYS A 268 -9.46 15.43 -32.76
CA CYS A 268 -8.62 16.57 -33.13
C CYS A 268 -7.10 16.35 -33.23
#